data_AF-A0A167MM81-F1
#
_entry.id   AF-A0A167MM81-F1
#
_cell.length_a   1.000
_cell.length_b   1.000
_cell.length_c   1.000
_cell.angle_alpha   90.00
_cell.angle_beta   90.00
_cell.angle_gamma   90.00
#
_symmetry.space_group_name_H-M   'P 1'
#
loop_
_entity.id
_entity.type
_entity.pdbx_description
1 polymer ?
#
loop_
_entity_poly.entity_id
_entity_poly.type
_entity_poly.pdbx_seq_one_letter_code
_entity_poly.pdbx_strand_id
1 'polypeptide(L)'
;MEENTNPSSYVSFPLVMNIFFSWAHATHFYICGNTKEDKRFCVEIHTGFYRQGLLGGRRGYHFHCGPNISDPVVAAVGYETMQEASVYNFSSDSIVILPPYDAYNPKSTTMTVEKMVARTTPDRRIVFAFSIEVGDKMRREPFEWRQINKGEDILADAGGFKLLRLSPKKHGVDEGATDTGETVAIFAWTNHWYGFANIASTHPFSLHLVGSAKLGQLGDRWALMAVLTALRLDNLHKQGRTHYSFIHHGEKIRAGN
;
A
#
# COMPACT_ATOMS: atom_id res chain seq x y z
N MET A 1 -22.02 25.79 23.16
CA MET A 1 -20.84 24.92 23.21
C MET A 1 -20.58 24.51 21.78
N GLU A 2 -19.64 25.20 21.13
CA GLU A 2 -19.27 24.87 19.74
C GLU A 2 -18.41 23.60 19.76
N GLU A 3 -18.89 22.60 19.05
CA GLU A 3 -18.22 21.33 18.81
C GLU A 3 -17.04 21.60 17.88
N ASN A 4 -15.83 21.58 18.46
CA ASN A 4 -14.59 21.85 17.76
C ASN A 4 -14.20 20.59 16.95
N THR A 5 -14.90 20.35 15.83
CA THR A 5 -14.54 19.31 14.87
C THR A 5 -13.28 19.77 14.13
N ASN A 6 -12.13 19.31 14.62
CA ASN A 6 -10.91 19.33 13.82
C ASN A 6 -11.22 18.60 12.49
N PRO A 7 -11.09 19.24 11.32
CA PRO A 7 -11.28 18.54 10.06
C PRO A 7 -10.24 17.42 10.00
N SER A 8 -10.71 16.17 9.95
CA SER A 8 -9.85 15.01 9.72
C SER A 8 -9.01 15.31 8.48
N SER A 9 -7.68 15.34 8.63
CA SER A 9 -6.76 15.51 7.48
C SER A 9 -6.73 14.27 6.59
N TYR A 10 -7.50 13.24 6.92
CA TYR A 10 -7.60 11.99 6.20
C TYR A 10 -8.89 11.93 5.41
N VAL A 11 -8.82 11.31 4.23
CA VAL A 11 -9.95 11.22 3.30
C VAL A 11 -10.61 9.85 3.41
N SER A 12 -11.94 9.80 3.33
CA SER A 12 -12.70 8.56 3.34
C SER A 12 -12.54 7.81 2.02
N PHE A 13 -12.25 6.51 2.09
CA PHE A 13 -12.09 5.65 0.92
C PHE A 13 -13.35 4.81 0.62
N PRO A 14 -13.66 4.53 -0.65
CA PRO A 14 -14.66 3.53 -1.02
C PRO A 14 -14.25 2.12 -0.53
N LEU A 15 -15.23 1.26 -0.28
CA LEU A 15 -14.99 -0.15 0.09
C LEU A 15 -14.34 -0.96 -1.03
N VAL A 16 -14.65 -0.62 -2.28
CA VAL A 16 -14.04 -1.21 -3.47
C VAL A 16 -13.46 -0.07 -4.28
N MET A 17 -12.15 -0.15 -4.51
CA MET A 17 -11.38 0.83 -5.25
C MET A 17 -10.84 0.17 -6.51
N ASN A 18 -11.20 0.71 -7.65
CA ASN A 18 -10.74 0.24 -8.96
C ASN A 18 -9.73 1.23 -9.50
N ILE A 19 -8.54 0.77 -9.84
CA ILE A 19 -7.47 1.64 -10.31
C ILE A 19 -7.58 1.72 -11.83
N PHE A 20 -7.50 2.91 -12.41
CA PHE A 20 -7.54 3.11 -13.85
C PHE A 20 -6.41 4.02 -14.35
N PHE A 21 -5.57 3.51 -15.24
CA PHE A 21 -4.59 4.28 -16.00
C PHE A 21 -5.25 5.18 -17.02
N SER A 22 -4.77 6.41 -17.10
CA SER A 22 -5.09 7.32 -18.18
C SER A 22 -4.12 7.13 -19.34
N TRP A 23 -4.59 6.63 -20.48
CA TRP A 23 -3.79 6.60 -21.70
C TRP A 23 -3.40 8.01 -22.19
N ALA A 24 -4.27 8.99 -21.98
CA ALA A 24 -4.03 10.37 -22.35
C ALA A 24 -2.95 11.05 -21.49
N HIS A 25 -2.68 10.51 -20.29
CA HIS A 25 -1.76 11.08 -19.33
C HIS A 25 -0.97 9.97 -18.62
N ALA A 26 0.11 9.53 -19.25
CA ALA A 26 0.97 8.46 -18.74
C ALA A 26 1.70 8.80 -17.40
N THR A 27 1.45 9.98 -16.83
CA THR A 27 2.04 10.46 -15.59
C THR A 27 1.15 10.27 -14.37
N HIS A 28 -0.11 9.84 -14.53
CA HIS A 28 -1.01 9.60 -13.40
C HIS A 28 -2.09 8.57 -13.71
N PHE A 29 -2.65 8.00 -12.65
CA PHE A 29 -3.80 7.11 -12.71
C PHE A 29 -4.81 7.47 -11.63
N TYR A 30 -6.03 6.97 -11.77
CA TYR A 30 -7.14 7.30 -10.91
C TYR A 30 -7.51 6.14 -10.00
N ILE A 31 -7.84 6.45 -8.76
CA ILE A 31 -8.60 5.55 -7.90
C ILE A 31 -10.06 5.90 -8.08
N CYS A 32 -10.82 4.96 -8.61
CA CYS A 32 -12.24 5.11 -8.85
C CYS A 32 -13.06 4.24 -7.90
N GLY A 33 -14.34 4.58 -7.73
CA GLY A 33 -15.33 3.73 -7.08
C GLY A 33 -15.76 2.58 -7.99
N ASN A 34 -17.07 2.34 -8.11
CA ASN A 34 -17.60 1.19 -8.85
C ASN A 34 -17.35 1.27 -10.37
N THR A 35 -17.25 2.48 -10.94
CA THR A 35 -17.02 2.67 -12.38
C THR A 35 -15.83 3.59 -12.63
N LYS A 36 -15.26 3.55 -13.84
CA LYS A 36 -14.09 4.39 -14.21
C LYS A 36 -14.41 5.89 -14.21
N GLU A 37 -15.68 6.27 -14.38
CA GLU A 37 -16.17 7.65 -14.34
C GLU A 37 -16.23 8.20 -12.92
N ASP A 38 -16.39 7.34 -11.91
CA ASP A 38 -16.45 7.71 -10.50
C ASP A 38 -15.04 7.92 -9.93
N LYS A 39 -14.31 8.89 -10.48
CA LYS A 39 -12.95 9.25 -10.04
C LYS A 39 -13.01 9.87 -8.64
N ARG A 40 -12.31 9.26 -7.69
CA ARG A 40 -12.24 9.74 -6.31
C ARG A 40 -10.91 10.43 -6.02
N PHE A 41 -9.82 9.81 -6.46
CA PHE A 41 -8.47 10.29 -6.18
C PHE A 41 -7.57 10.23 -7.42
N CYS A 42 -6.66 11.18 -7.51
CA CYS A 42 -5.55 11.18 -8.45
C CYS A 42 -4.29 10.65 -7.77
N VAL A 43 -3.55 9.80 -8.48
CA VAL A 43 -2.23 9.33 -8.07
C VAL A 43 -1.23 9.67 -9.15
N GLU A 44 -0.26 10.51 -8.81
CA GLU A 44 0.79 10.96 -9.71
C GLU A 44 2.02 10.04 -9.61
N ILE A 45 2.58 9.69 -10.78
CA ILE A 45 3.80 8.91 -10.91
C ILE A 45 5.02 9.82 -10.72
N HIS A 46 5.75 9.58 -9.63
CA HIS A 46 6.94 10.34 -9.31
C HIS A 46 8.20 9.59 -9.75
N THR A 47 8.81 10.05 -10.84
CA THR A 47 9.97 9.41 -11.50
C THR A 47 11.31 9.69 -10.82
N GLY A 48 11.33 10.60 -9.84
CA GLY A 48 12.53 11.03 -9.12
C GLY A 48 13.43 12.02 -9.87
N PHE A 49 13.13 12.33 -11.14
CA PHE A 49 13.87 13.34 -11.91
C PHE A 49 13.70 14.74 -11.33
N TYR A 50 12.45 15.11 -11.01
CA TYR A 50 12.14 16.34 -10.33
C TYR A 50 12.25 16.10 -8.82
N ARG A 51 13.23 16.73 -8.15
CA ARG A 51 13.51 16.50 -6.72
C ARG A 51 12.57 17.27 -5.77
N GLN A 52 11.33 17.47 -6.18
CA GLN A 52 10.31 18.24 -5.47
C GLN A 52 9.28 17.32 -4.80
N GLY A 53 8.49 17.87 -3.89
CA GLY A 53 7.44 17.14 -3.18
C GLY A 53 7.97 16.20 -2.08
N LEU A 54 7.06 15.40 -1.53
CA LEU A 54 7.33 14.57 -0.35
C LEU A 54 8.43 13.52 -0.59
N LEU A 55 8.56 13.02 -1.82
CA LEU A 55 9.55 11.99 -2.14
C LEU A 55 10.93 12.54 -2.49
N GLY A 56 11.09 13.86 -2.72
CA GLY A 56 12.36 14.41 -3.20
C GLY A 56 12.80 13.70 -4.48
N GLY A 57 14.00 13.14 -4.54
CA GLY A 57 14.45 12.35 -5.72
C GLY A 57 14.13 10.85 -5.68
N ARG A 58 13.37 10.36 -4.70
CA ARG A 58 13.05 8.93 -4.55
C ARG A 58 11.89 8.56 -5.47
N ARG A 59 11.99 7.49 -6.27
CA ARG A 59 10.87 7.08 -7.15
C ARG A 59 9.68 6.55 -6.35
N GLY A 60 8.47 6.81 -6.82
CA GLY A 60 7.25 6.39 -6.14
C GLY A 60 5.99 7.03 -6.70
N TYR A 61 5.02 7.26 -5.83
CA TYR A 61 3.74 7.88 -6.12
C TYR A 61 3.43 9.00 -5.13
N HIS A 62 2.85 10.09 -5.65
CA HIS A 62 2.18 11.10 -4.84
C HIS A 62 0.67 10.86 -4.87
N PHE A 63 0.04 10.98 -3.71
CA PHE A 63 -1.40 10.80 -3.54
C PHE A 63 -2.07 12.14 -3.29
N HIS A 64 -3.01 12.49 -4.16
CA HIS A 64 -3.78 13.73 -4.07
C HIS A 64 -5.09 13.49 -3.31
N CYS A 65 -5.53 14.47 -2.52
CA CYS A 65 -6.78 14.35 -1.75
C CYS A 65 -8.07 14.45 -2.58
N GLY A 66 -7.95 14.62 -3.90
CA GLY A 66 -9.07 14.69 -4.83
C GLY A 66 -8.71 14.12 -6.20
N PRO A 67 -9.65 14.13 -7.16
CA PRO A 67 -9.53 13.46 -8.44
C PRO A 67 -8.67 14.21 -9.47
N ASN A 68 -8.19 15.42 -9.18
CA ASN A 68 -7.40 16.25 -10.08
C ASN A 68 -5.94 16.34 -9.63
N ILE A 69 -5.03 16.48 -10.58
CA ILE A 69 -3.59 16.68 -10.28
C ILE A 69 -3.30 18.01 -9.59
N SER A 70 -4.20 18.99 -9.72
CA SER A 70 -4.12 20.27 -9.01
C SER A 70 -4.53 20.16 -7.54
N ASP A 71 -5.21 19.08 -7.15
CA ASP A 71 -5.61 18.89 -5.75
C ASP A 71 -4.36 18.66 -4.89
N PRO A 72 -4.33 19.11 -3.62
CA PRO A 72 -3.15 18.97 -2.77
C PRO A 72 -2.64 17.53 -2.62
N VAL A 73 -1.32 17.36 -2.68
CA VAL A 73 -0.65 16.10 -2.30
C VAL A 73 -0.69 15.97 -0.79
N VAL A 74 -1.31 14.91 -0.28
CA VAL A 74 -1.46 14.67 1.16
C VAL A 74 -0.65 13.48 1.66
N ALA A 75 -0.18 12.61 0.77
CA ALA A 75 0.65 11.47 1.12
C ALA A 75 1.52 11.01 -0.06
N ALA A 76 2.49 10.15 0.23
CA ALA A 76 3.33 9.56 -0.80
C ALA A 76 3.82 8.15 -0.42
N VAL A 77 4.21 7.37 -1.42
CA VAL A 77 4.81 6.06 -1.20
C VAL A 77 5.90 5.79 -2.22
N GLY A 78 7.03 5.22 -1.80
CA GLY A 78 8.16 5.02 -2.70
C GLY A 78 9.32 4.26 -2.09
N TYR A 79 10.46 4.33 -2.76
CA TYR A 79 11.73 3.79 -2.26
C TYR A 79 12.23 4.57 -1.04
N GLU A 80 12.92 3.90 -0.12
CA GLU A 80 13.52 4.57 1.05
C GLU A 80 14.65 5.52 0.61
N THR A 81 15.46 5.07 -0.36
CA THR A 81 16.56 5.86 -0.93
C THR A 81 16.47 5.96 -2.46
N MET A 82 17.24 6.87 -3.06
CA MET A 82 17.32 6.98 -4.53
C MET A 82 18.01 5.75 -5.14
N GLN A 83 18.99 5.18 -4.43
CA GLN A 83 19.80 4.06 -4.89
C GLN A 83 18.98 2.79 -4.99
N GLU A 84 18.03 2.54 -4.08
CA GLU A 84 17.22 1.31 -4.09
C GLU A 84 16.33 1.17 -5.33
N ALA A 85 16.03 2.27 -6.02
CA ALA A 85 15.34 2.24 -7.30
C ALA A 85 16.18 1.64 -8.45
N SER A 86 17.49 1.43 -8.23
CA SER A 86 18.40 0.79 -9.18
C SER A 86 18.07 -0.69 -9.34
N VAL A 87 18.14 -1.21 -10.57
CA VAL A 87 17.97 -2.64 -10.88
C VAL A 87 18.97 -3.54 -10.17
N TYR A 88 20.12 -2.99 -9.75
CA TYR A 88 21.16 -3.73 -9.03
C TYR A 88 20.92 -3.82 -7.52
N ASN A 89 19.93 -3.10 -6.99
CA ASN A 89 19.59 -3.16 -5.58
C ASN A 89 18.38 -4.07 -5.36
N PHE A 90 18.60 -5.17 -4.63
CA PHE A 90 17.59 -6.15 -4.24
C PHE A 90 16.74 -5.68 -3.04
N SER A 91 16.36 -4.41 -3.02
CA SER A 91 15.46 -3.86 -2.00
C SER A 91 14.05 -3.74 -2.56
N SER A 92 13.10 -4.29 -1.82
CA SER A 92 11.66 -4.08 -2.02
C SER A 92 11.02 -3.37 -0.82
N ASP A 93 11.87 -2.92 0.11
CA ASP A 93 11.43 -2.08 1.21
C ASP A 93 10.94 -0.75 0.63
N SER A 94 10.00 -0.16 1.35
CA SER A 94 9.32 1.05 0.92
C SER A 94 9.08 1.96 2.11
N ILE A 95 9.04 3.25 1.83
CA ILE A 95 8.55 4.25 2.77
C ILE A 95 7.15 4.68 2.36
N VAL A 96 6.35 5.01 3.37
CA VAL A 96 5.05 5.64 3.22
C VAL A 96 5.06 6.93 4.02
N ILE A 97 4.88 8.06 3.33
CA ILE A 97 4.82 9.39 3.94
C ILE A 97 3.35 9.73 4.11
N LEU A 98 2.92 9.90 5.36
CA LEU A 98 1.54 10.11 5.76
C LEU A 98 1.36 11.49 6.39
N PRO A 99 0.11 12.01 6.41
CA PRO A 99 -0.24 13.17 7.21
C PRO A 99 0.28 13.05 8.66
N PRO A 100 0.53 14.18 9.32
CA PRO A 100 1.09 14.19 10.66
C PRO A 100 0.27 13.37 11.64
N TYR A 101 0.99 12.61 12.46
CA TYR A 101 0.47 12.00 13.67
C TYR A 101 1.59 11.94 14.70
N ASP A 102 1.35 12.58 15.84
CA ASP A 102 2.23 12.54 17.01
C ASP A 102 1.36 12.52 18.27
N ALA A 103 1.43 11.40 18.99
CA ALA A 103 0.64 11.19 20.21
C ALA A 103 1.04 12.17 21.34
N TYR A 104 2.27 12.69 21.31
CA TYR A 104 2.78 13.63 22.31
C TYR A 104 2.65 15.08 21.86
N ASN A 105 2.53 15.32 20.55
CA ASN A 105 2.31 16.65 19.97
C ASN A 105 1.21 16.64 18.90
N PRO A 106 -0.08 16.71 19.29
CA PRO A 106 -1.20 16.72 18.35
C PRO A 106 -1.23 17.90 17.36
N LYS A 107 -0.44 18.95 17.62
CA LYS A 107 -0.31 20.13 16.73
C LYS A 107 0.86 20.01 15.76
N SER A 108 1.58 18.88 15.78
CA SER A 108 2.68 18.63 14.85
C SER A 108 2.16 18.72 13.41
N THR A 109 2.84 19.52 12.60
CA THR A 109 2.60 19.59 11.16
C THR A 109 3.60 18.74 10.37
N THR A 110 4.45 17.98 11.09
CA THR A 110 5.51 17.17 10.48
C THR A 110 4.91 15.87 9.96
N MET A 111 5.09 15.62 8.66
CA MET A 111 4.67 14.37 8.04
C MET A 111 5.34 13.17 8.71
N THR A 112 4.58 12.08 8.90
CA THR A 112 5.11 10.84 9.47
C THR A 112 5.66 9.95 8.35
N VAL A 113 6.80 9.32 8.58
CA VAL A 113 7.37 8.33 7.64
C VAL A 113 7.27 6.95 8.26
N GLU A 114 6.52 6.07 7.60
CA GLU A 114 6.37 4.67 7.94
C GLU A 114 7.15 3.78 6.97
N LYS A 115 7.54 2.59 7.43
CA LYS A 115 8.22 1.59 6.59
C LYS A 115 7.33 0.39 6.31
N MET A 116 7.37 -0.07 5.06
CA MET A 116 6.89 -1.38 4.65
C MET A 116 8.10 -2.23 4.25
N VAL A 117 8.30 -3.35 4.96
CA VAL A 117 9.49 -4.19 4.81
C VAL A 117 9.11 -5.49 4.10
N ALA A 118 9.86 -5.82 3.05
CA ALA A 118 9.67 -7.04 2.29
C ALA A 118 10.46 -8.21 2.92
N ARG A 119 9.77 -9.34 3.10
CA ARG A 119 10.31 -10.55 3.72
C ARG A 119 9.86 -11.82 3.02
N THR A 120 10.59 -12.89 3.23
CA THR A 120 10.14 -14.25 2.91
C THR A 120 9.82 -15.04 4.17
N THR A 121 8.90 -15.99 4.03
CA THR A 121 8.56 -16.94 5.09
C THR A 121 9.18 -18.32 4.82
N PRO A 122 9.32 -19.18 5.85
CA PRO A 122 9.86 -20.54 5.66
C PRO A 122 9.10 -21.39 4.64
N ASP A 123 7.80 -21.18 4.47
CA ASP A 123 6.95 -21.83 3.48
C ASP A 123 7.04 -21.20 2.06
N ARG A 124 8.09 -20.41 1.83
CA ARG A 124 8.39 -19.72 0.56
C ARG A 124 7.33 -18.74 0.09
N ARG A 125 6.57 -18.14 1.01
CA ARG A 125 5.67 -17.03 0.68
C ARG A 125 6.38 -15.70 0.83
N ILE A 126 5.80 -14.71 0.16
CA ILE A 126 6.23 -13.33 0.20
C ILE A 126 5.31 -12.55 1.13
N VAL A 127 5.94 -11.75 1.98
CA VAL A 127 5.27 -10.91 2.96
C VAL A 127 5.78 -9.47 2.85
N PHE A 128 4.88 -8.51 2.89
CA PHE A 128 5.22 -7.11 3.10
C PHE A 128 4.58 -6.62 4.39
N ALA A 129 5.41 -6.33 5.39
CA ALA A 129 4.97 -6.02 6.75
C ALA A 129 5.10 -4.52 7.05
N PHE A 130 4.12 -3.97 7.76
CA PHE A 130 4.17 -2.62 8.31
C PHE A 130 3.40 -2.54 9.64
N SER A 131 3.47 -1.40 10.31
CA SER A 131 2.62 -1.12 11.48
C SER A 131 2.07 0.29 11.40
N ILE A 132 0.83 0.48 11.81
CA ILE A 132 0.15 1.78 11.74
C ILE A 132 -0.88 1.89 12.87
N GLU A 133 -1.21 3.11 13.25
CA GLU A 133 -2.26 3.40 14.20
C GLU A 133 -3.66 3.14 13.63
N VAL A 134 -4.53 2.52 14.45
CA VAL A 134 -5.90 2.17 14.06
C VAL A 134 -6.95 2.63 15.06
N GLY A 135 -8.12 2.94 14.52
CA GLY A 135 -9.33 3.34 15.24
C GLY A 135 -9.18 4.63 16.04
N ASP A 136 -10.22 5.01 16.79
CA ASP A 136 -10.25 6.28 17.53
C ASP A 136 -9.17 6.37 18.62
N LYS A 137 -8.73 5.22 19.13
CA LYS A 137 -7.65 5.14 20.13
C LYS A 137 -6.25 5.22 19.52
N MET A 138 -6.14 5.28 18.19
CA MET A 138 -4.88 5.35 17.45
C MET A 138 -3.85 4.33 17.94
N ARG A 139 -4.32 3.09 18.18
CA ARG A 139 -3.46 2.01 18.68
C ARG A 139 -2.60 1.50 17.54
N ARG A 140 -1.28 1.49 17.73
CA ARG A 140 -0.35 0.96 16.73
C ARG A 140 -0.45 -0.56 16.65
N GLU A 141 -0.73 -1.08 15.46
CA GLU A 141 -0.93 -2.51 15.21
C GLU A 141 -0.12 -3.00 14.00
N PRO A 142 0.34 -4.27 14.01
CA PRO A 142 1.08 -4.87 12.90
C PRO A 142 0.18 -5.47 11.82
N PHE A 143 0.60 -5.32 10.56
CA PHE A 143 -0.10 -5.81 9.38
C PHE A 143 0.86 -6.46 8.38
N GLU A 144 0.34 -7.42 7.61
CA GLU A 144 1.10 -8.13 6.59
C GLU A 144 0.28 -8.32 5.31
N TRP A 145 0.80 -7.81 4.19
CA TRP A 145 0.38 -8.27 2.88
C TRP A 145 1.00 -9.63 2.60
N ARG A 146 0.18 -10.68 2.48
CA ARG A 146 0.61 -12.03 2.10
C ARG A 146 0.12 -12.36 0.70
N GLN A 147 1.00 -12.93 -0.10
CA GLN A 147 0.69 -13.32 -1.48
C GLN A 147 -0.46 -14.34 -1.54
N ILE A 148 -1.36 -14.13 -2.49
CA ILE A 148 -2.44 -15.03 -2.89
C ILE A 148 -2.05 -15.60 -4.26
N ASN A 149 -1.99 -16.92 -4.39
CA ASN A 149 -1.80 -17.56 -5.69
C ASN A 149 -3.11 -17.59 -6.48
N LYS A 150 -3.00 -17.73 -7.80
CA LYS A 150 -4.15 -17.84 -8.70
C LYS A 150 -5.11 -18.94 -8.23
N GLY A 151 -6.40 -18.63 -8.15
CA GLY A 151 -7.47 -19.55 -7.72
C GLY A 151 -7.54 -19.83 -6.21
N GLU A 152 -6.70 -19.22 -5.36
CA GLU A 152 -6.76 -19.40 -3.90
C GLU A 152 -7.86 -18.54 -3.24
N ASP A 153 -8.29 -17.45 -3.88
CA ASP A 153 -9.29 -16.51 -3.34
C ASP A 153 -10.26 -16.07 -4.44
N ILE A 154 -11.56 -16.05 -4.12
CA ILE A 154 -12.64 -15.69 -5.07
C ILE A 154 -12.52 -14.24 -5.54
N LEU A 155 -12.08 -13.32 -4.66
CA LEU A 155 -11.93 -11.91 -4.99
C LEU A 155 -10.63 -11.62 -5.74
N ALA A 156 -9.66 -12.54 -5.68
CA ALA A 156 -8.37 -12.43 -6.35
C ALA A 156 -8.07 -13.68 -7.17
N ASP A 157 -8.99 -14.06 -8.07
CA ASP A 157 -8.86 -15.29 -8.88
C ASP A 157 -7.58 -15.29 -9.73
N ALA A 158 -7.18 -14.13 -10.27
CA ALA A 158 -5.92 -13.96 -10.99
C ALA A 158 -4.67 -13.93 -10.08
N GLY A 159 -4.84 -14.08 -8.76
CA GLY A 159 -3.84 -13.87 -7.74
C GLY A 159 -3.84 -12.42 -7.21
N GLY A 160 -3.01 -12.19 -6.19
CA GLY A 160 -2.98 -10.88 -5.53
C GLY A 160 -2.28 -10.93 -4.17
N PHE A 161 -2.74 -10.09 -3.25
CA PHE A 161 -2.30 -10.08 -1.86
C PHE A 161 -3.48 -9.89 -0.91
N LYS A 162 -3.45 -10.55 0.25
CA LYS A 162 -4.35 -10.26 1.36
C LYS A 162 -3.60 -9.50 2.44
N LEU A 163 -4.21 -8.44 2.96
CA LEU A 163 -3.70 -7.71 4.11
C LEU A 163 -4.29 -8.34 5.37
N LEU A 164 -3.43 -8.92 6.19
CA LEU A 164 -3.78 -9.51 7.47
C LEU A 164 -3.48 -8.53 8.60
N ARG A 165 -4.44 -8.33 9.48
CA ARG A 165 -4.27 -7.72 10.80
C ARG A 165 -3.75 -8.78 11.74
N LEU A 166 -2.51 -8.63 12.20
CA LEU A 166 -1.90 -9.63 13.06
C LEU A 166 -2.36 -9.47 14.51
N SER A 167 -2.59 -10.59 15.19
CA SER A 167 -2.86 -10.55 16.62
C SER A 167 -1.55 -10.27 17.38
N PRO A 168 -1.60 -9.54 18.51
CA PRO A 168 -0.44 -9.45 19.39
C PRO A 168 -0.01 -10.85 19.79
N LYS A 169 1.24 -11.23 19.49
CA LYS A 169 1.79 -12.51 19.96
C LYS A 169 1.73 -12.52 21.48
N LYS A 170 0.92 -13.41 22.06
CA LYS A 170 1.00 -13.69 23.49
C LYS A 170 2.38 -14.31 23.75
N HIS A 171 3.20 -13.68 24.57
CA HIS A 171 4.46 -14.27 25.02
C HIS A 171 4.18 -15.63 25.67
N GLY A 172 4.79 -16.70 25.14
CA GLY A 172 4.90 -17.99 25.85
C GLY A 172 4.19 -19.21 25.25
N VAL A 173 3.75 -19.22 23.99
CA VAL A 173 3.28 -20.46 23.35
C VAL A 173 3.98 -20.65 22.00
N ASP A 174 4.48 -21.88 21.81
CA ASP A 174 5.44 -22.36 20.83
C ASP A 174 5.31 -21.90 19.37
N GLU A 175 6.47 -21.88 18.73
CA GLU A 175 6.71 -21.87 17.29
C GLU A 175 5.86 -22.95 16.59
N GLY A 176 4.76 -22.54 15.96
CA GLY A 176 3.92 -23.48 15.20
C GLY A 176 2.52 -22.98 14.87
N ALA A 177 2.02 -21.96 15.57
CA ALA A 177 0.72 -21.38 15.25
C ALA A 177 0.80 -20.57 13.95
N THR A 178 0.14 -21.09 12.91
CA THR A 178 -0.15 -20.37 11.66
C THR A 178 -0.88 -19.09 12.04
N ASP A 179 -0.21 -17.94 11.98
CA ASP A 179 -0.72 -16.68 12.53
C ASP A 179 -2.08 -16.33 11.90
N THR A 180 -3.15 -16.50 12.70
CA THR A 180 -4.56 -16.38 12.33
C THR A 180 -4.99 -14.91 12.35
N GLY A 181 -4.32 -14.09 11.56
CA GLY A 181 -4.71 -12.70 11.37
C GLY A 181 -6.06 -12.58 10.66
N GLU A 182 -6.82 -11.54 10.99
CA GLU A 182 -8.05 -11.20 10.25
C GLU A 182 -7.65 -10.59 8.89
N THR A 183 -8.27 -11.05 7.79
CA THR A 183 -8.13 -10.35 6.50
C THR A 183 -8.93 -9.06 6.53
N VAL A 184 -8.25 -7.94 6.30
CA VAL A 184 -8.82 -6.59 6.36
C VAL A 184 -8.77 -5.86 5.01
N ALA A 185 -7.94 -6.33 4.07
CA ALA A 185 -8.01 -5.88 2.69
C ALA A 185 -7.59 -6.99 1.73
N ILE A 186 -8.09 -6.93 0.49
CA ILE A 186 -7.68 -7.81 -0.61
C ILE A 186 -7.29 -6.94 -1.79
N PHE A 187 -6.04 -7.09 -2.19
CA PHE A 187 -5.48 -6.57 -3.42
C PHE A 187 -5.63 -7.66 -4.47
N ALA A 188 -6.35 -7.39 -5.56
CA ALA A 188 -6.65 -8.35 -6.60
C ALA A 188 -6.18 -7.87 -7.97
N TRP A 189 -5.32 -8.64 -8.64
CA TRP A 189 -5.01 -8.36 -10.04
C TRP A 189 -6.26 -8.59 -10.89
N THR A 190 -6.47 -7.73 -11.86
CA THR A 190 -7.62 -7.82 -12.78
C THR A 190 -7.34 -8.68 -14.01
N ASN A 191 -6.06 -8.83 -14.38
CA ASN A 191 -5.69 -9.51 -15.62
C ASN A 191 -5.28 -10.97 -15.35
N HIS A 192 -5.92 -11.89 -16.07
CA HIS A 192 -5.37 -13.21 -16.32
C HIS A 192 -4.26 -13.03 -17.37
N TRP A 193 -3.03 -13.46 -17.08
CA TRP A 193 -1.96 -13.46 -18.09
C TRP A 193 -2.32 -14.42 -19.25
N TYR A 194 -2.96 -13.88 -20.29
CA TYR A 194 -3.13 -14.53 -21.60
C TYR A 194 -2.94 -13.49 -22.73
N GLY A 195 -1.69 -13.38 -23.20
CA GLY A 195 -1.37 -12.87 -24.54
C GLY A 195 -1.34 -11.35 -24.78
N PHE A 196 -1.04 -10.99 -26.03
CA PHE A 196 -0.82 -9.64 -26.58
C PHE A 196 -2.02 -8.67 -26.44
N ALA A 197 -3.16 -9.09 -25.89
CA ALA A 197 -4.31 -8.23 -25.62
C ALA A 197 -4.12 -7.32 -24.39
N ASN A 198 -3.10 -7.58 -23.57
CA ASN A 198 -2.84 -6.86 -22.30
C ASN A 198 -2.24 -5.45 -22.43
N ILE A 199 -1.94 -4.99 -23.65
CA ILE A 199 -1.50 -3.61 -23.84
C ILE A 199 -2.65 -2.64 -23.54
N ALA A 200 -3.92 -3.04 -23.75
CA ALA A 200 -5.10 -2.17 -23.66
C ALA A 200 -5.79 -2.07 -22.28
N SER A 201 -5.46 -2.93 -21.32
CA SER A 201 -6.16 -2.93 -20.02
C SER A 201 -5.73 -1.73 -19.18
N THR A 202 -6.64 -0.76 -19.04
CA THR A 202 -6.43 0.43 -18.20
C THR A 202 -6.61 0.13 -16.72
N HIS A 203 -7.12 -1.05 -16.35
CA HIS A 203 -7.44 -1.40 -14.98
C HIS A 203 -6.47 -2.46 -14.49
N PRO A 204 -5.39 -2.14 -13.75
CA PRO A 204 -4.37 -3.11 -13.35
C PRO A 204 -4.77 -4.00 -12.17
N PHE A 205 -5.54 -3.44 -11.22
CA PHE A 205 -5.94 -4.13 -10.00
C PHE A 205 -7.13 -3.45 -9.34
N SER A 206 -7.78 -4.18 -8.42
CA SER A 206 -8.78 -3.66 -7.50
C SER A 206 -8.33 -3.87 -6.06
N LEU A 207 -8.71 -2.94 -5.18
CA LEU A 207 -8.48 -3.04 -3.74
C LEU A 207 -9.84 -3.09 -3.03
N HIS A 208 -10.05 -4.15 -2.25
CA HIS A 208 -11.26 -4.39 -1.50
C HIS A 208 -10.96 -4.25 -0.01
N LEU A 209 -11.69 -3.39 0.68
CA LEU A 209 -11.70 -3.34 2.15
C LEU A 209 -12.70 -4.39 2.67
N VAL A 210 -12.22 -5.27 3.55
CA VAL A 210 -12.99 -6.40 4.09
C VAL A 210 -12.81 -6.49 5.61
N GLY A 211 -13.53 -7.41 6.28
CA GLY A 211 -13.44 -7.57 7.73
C GLY A 211 -13.70 -6.26 8.50
N SER A 212 -12.90 -6.01 9.53
CA SER A 212 -12.96 -4.80 10.37
C SER A 212 -12.70 -3.49 9.62
N ALA A 213 -11.97 -3.51 8.49
CA ALA A 213 -11.79 -2.34 7.64
C ALA A 213 -13.11 -1.91 6.97
N LYS A 214 -13.89 -2.88 6.48
CA LYS A 214 -15.21 -2.61 5.87
C LYS A 214 -16.18 -1.97 6.85
N LEU A 215 -16.03 -2.30 8.14
CA LEU A 215 -16.83 -1.74 9.23
C LEU A 215 -16.33 -0.36 9.70
N GLY A 216 -15.26 0.18 9.09
CA GLY A 216 -14.68 1.47 9.47
C GLY A 216 -13.87 1.44 10.79
N GLN A 217 -13.66 0.27 11.39
CA GLN A 217 -13.07 0.16 12.74
C GLN A 217 -11.57 0.49 12.78
N LEU A 218 -10.89 0.47 11.62
CA LEU A 218 -9.46 0.71 11.53
C LEU A 218 -9.12 2.20 11.32
N GLY A 219 -10.09 3.02 10.91
CA GLY A 219 -9.93 4.46 10.71
C GLY A 219 -9.21 4.86 9.42
N ASP A 220 -9.27 6.16 9.09
CA ASP A 220 -8.84 6.68 7.80
C ASP A 220 -7.31 6.67 7.61
N ARG A 221 -6.52 6.86 8.69
CA ARG A 221 -5.05 6.77 8.62
C ARG A 221 -4.60 5.38 8.19
N TRP A 222 -5.22 4.34 8.74
CA TRP A 222 -4.99 2.97 8.31
C TRP A 222 -5.43 2.75 6.87
N ALA A 223 -6.61 3.26 6.48
CA ALA A 223 -7.11 3.10 5.11
C ALA A 223 -6.16 3.71 4.08
N LEU A 224 -5.66 4.93 4.36
CA LEU A 224 -4.65 5.59 3.53
C LEU A 224 -3.35 4.76 3.44
N MET A 225 -2.87 4.20 4.56
CA MET A 225 -1.70 3.30 4.57
C MET A 225 -1.94 2.04 3.71
N ALA A 226 -3.10 1.42 3.82
CA ALA A 226 -3.47 0.24 3.04
C ALA A 226 -3.51 0.55 1.53
N VAL A 227 -4.10 1.69 1.15
CA VAL A 227 -4.15 2.15 -0.24
C VAL A 227 -2.76 2.42 -0.80
N LEU A 228 -1.92 3.17 -0.07
CA LEU A 228 -0.56 3.50 -0.50
C LEU A 228 0.32 2.26 -0.64
N THR A 229 0.23 1.32 0.31
CA THR A 229 0.99 0.07 0.24
C THR A 229 0.50 -0.85 -0.89
N ALA A 230 -0.81 -0.91 -1.16
CA ALA A 230 -1.37 -1.59 -2.34
C ALA A 230 -0.83 -1.02 -3.66
N LEU A 231 -0.84 0.30 -3.82
CA LEU A 231 -0.24 0.98 -4.97
C LEU A 231 1.23 0.60 -5.12
N ARG A 232 1.97 0.56 -4.01
CA ARG A 232 3.37 0.18 -4.02
C ARG A 232 3.58 -1.28 -4.43
N LEU A 233 2.72 -2.20 -4.01
CA LEU A 233 2.77 -3.59 -4.45
C LEU A 233 2.58 -3.72 -5.97
N ASP A 234 1.63 -3.00 -6.56
CA ASP A 234 1.47 -2.89 -8.02
C ASP A 234 2.76 -2.42 -8.72
N ASN A 235 3.39 -1.38 -8.19
CA ASN A 235 4.65 -0.89 -8.74
C ASN A 235 5.78 -1.92 -8.65
N LEU A 236 5.95 -2.54 -7.47
CA LEU A 236 6.97 -3.56 -7.25
C LEU A 236 6.72 -4.79 -8.14
N HIS A 237 5.46 -5.18 -8.33
CA HIS A 237 5.08 -6.32 -9.15
C HIS A 237 5.45 -6.10 -10.62
N LYS A 238 5.11 -4.93 -11.18
CA LYS A 238 5.49 -4.52 -12.54
C LYS A 238 7.01 -4.52 -12.78
N GLN A 239 7.78 -4.32 -11.71
CA GLN A 239 9.25 -4.33 -11.75
C GLN A 239 9.85 -5.72 -11.45
N GLY A 240 9.04 -6.76 -11.25
CA GLY A 240 9.51 -8.11 -10.89
C GLY A 240 10.02 -8.23 -9.45
N ARG A 241 9.81 -7.21 -8.61
CA ARG A 241 10.31 -7.11 -7.23
C ARG A 241 9.40 -7.76 -6.19
N THR A 242 8.31 -8.38 -6.63
CA THR A 242 7.46 -9.23 -5.79
C THR A 242 7.71 -10.71 -6.08
N HIS A 243 8.88 -11.08 -6.59
CA HIS A 243 9.26 -12.49 -6.75
C HIS A 243 10.04 -12.98 -5.53
N TYR A 244 9.79 -14.23 -5.13
CA TYR A 244 10.43 -14.85 -3.97
C TYR A 244 11.95 -14.77 -4.06
N SER A 245 12.53 -15.12 -5.23
CA SER A 245 13.98 -15.11 -5.45
C SER A 245 14.58 -13.72 -5.25
N PHE A 246 13.90 -12.67 -5.71
CA PHE A 246 14.37 -11.29 -5.57
C PHE A 246 14.42 -10.86 -4.10
N ILE A 247 13.33 -11.11 -3.36
CA ILE A 247 13.22 -10.72 -1.95
C ILE A 247 14.17 -11.55 -1.08
N HIS A 248 14.22 -12.87 -1.29
CA HIS A 248 15.11 -13.78 -0.57
C HIS A 248 16.59 -13.39 -0.75
N HIS A 249 16.98 -13.02 -1.97
CA HIS A 249 18.35 -12.56 -2.23
C HIS A 249 18.64 -11.23 -1.51
N GLY A 250 17.68 -10.30 -1.53
CA GLY A 250 17.76 -9.04 -0.77
C GLY A 250 17.87 -9.24 0.74
N GLU A 251 17.12 -10.18 1.31
CA GLU A 251 17.25 -10.57 2.73
C GLU A 251 18.64 -11.10 3.05
N LYS A 252 19.19 -11.99 2.20
CA LYS A 252 20.54 -12.52 2.40
C LYS A 252 21.61 -11.44 2.35
N ILE A 253 21.52 -10.48 1.42
CA ILE A 253 22.48 -9.37 1.34
C ILE A 253 22.41 -8.50 2.60
N ARG A 254 21.21 -8.24 3.12
CA ARG A 254 21.02 -7.46 4.36
C ARG A 254 21.53 -8.18 5.61
N ALA A 255 21.45 -9.51 5.64
CA ALA A 255 21.89 -10.31 6.79
C ALA A 255 23.40 -10.66 6.77
N GLY A 256 24.06 -10.51 5.62
CA GLY A 256 25.49 -10.80 5.44
C GLY A 256 26.41 -9.58 5.55
N ASN A 257 25.84 -8.39 5.77
CA ASN A 257 26.54 -7.15 6.14
C ASN A 257 26.34 -6.86 7.62
#